data_AF-A0A965G8X3-F1
#
_entry.id   AF-A0A965G8X3-F1
#
_cell.length_a   1.000
_cell.length_b   1.000
_cell.length_c   1.000
_cell.angle_alpha   90.00
_cell.angle_beta   90.00
_cell.angle_gamma   90.00
#
_symmetry.space_group_name_H-M   'P 1'
#
loop_
_entity.id
_entity.type
_entity.pdbx_description
1 polymer ?
#
loop_
_entity_poly.entity_id
_entity_poly.type
_entity_poly.pdbx_seq_one_letter_code
_entity_poly.pdbx_strand_id
1 'polypeptide(L)'
;NSWERIFAPWHLTSGYGLFAVMTTRRPELTLERSSNGLDWQPILFSYKAGPPDRLPPQIAPFQPRLDWQMWFAALSAERGQLPGWFTPFLQKLHAGEPEVWNLLPSQPHSSKNDYLRLRLDQYHFTTPSERSSTGNWWRITPGPILLVLPPETSR
;
A
#
# COMPACT_ATOMS: atom_id res chain seq x y z
N ASN A 1 -18.99 15.36 12.82
CA ASN A 1 -19.03 15.70 14.26
C ASN A 1 -20.08 16.77 14.52
N SER A 2 -20.92 16.63 15.55
CA SER A 2 -22.09 17.51 15.79
C SER A 2 -21.73 18.92 16.27
N TRP A 3 -20.62 19.07 16.99
CA TRP A 3 -20.16 20.34 17.59
C TRP A 3 -19.59 21.33 16.55
N GLU A 4 -18.88 20.83 15.54
CA GLU A 4 -18.30 21.63 14.44
C GLU A 4 -19.41 22.42 13.71
N ARG A 5 -20.56 21.77 13.50
CA ARG A 5 -21.74 22.37 12.88
C ARG A 5 -22.44 23.41 13.77
N ILE A 6 -22.33 23.27 15.10
CA ILE A 6 -22.92 24.21 16.07
C ILE A 6 -22.11 25.51 16.11
N PHE A 7 -20.77 25.43 16.04
CA PHE A 7 -19.89 26.59 16.16
C PHE A 7 -19.46 27.20 14.80
N ALA A 8 -19.71 26.50 13.68
CA ALA A 8 -19.41 26.98 12.33
C ALA A 8 -19.92 28.40 12.00
N PRO A 9 -21.16 28.82 12.36
CA PRO A 9 -21.66 30.16 12.06
C PRO A 9 -20.87 31.29 12.73
N TRP A 10 -20.19 30.99 13.83
CA TRP A 10 -19.41 31.96 14.61
C TRP A 10 -17.93 31.95 14.22
N HIS A 11 -17.52 31.08 13.28
CA HIS A 11 -16.13 30.88 12.88
C HIS A 11 -15.16 30.61 14.05
N LEU A 12 -15.66 30.10 15.18
CA LEU A 12 -14.87 29.85 16.40
C LEU A 12 -13.98 28.61 16.30
N THR A 13 -14.31 27.70 15.39
CA THR A 13 -13.53 26.48 15.11
C THR A 13 -13.38 26.34 13.61
N SER A 14 -12.18 25.98 13.16
CA SER A 14 -11.92 25.58 11.77
C SER A 14 -11.39 24.15 11.76
N GLY A 15 -11.96 23.29 10.92
CA GLY A 15 -11.41 21.96 10.63
C GLY A 15 -10.14 22.04 9.79
N TYR A 16 -9.29 23.04 10.01
CA TYR A 16 -8.06 23.23 9.26
C TYR A 16 -7.04 22.18 9.72
N GLY A 17 -6.90 21.15 8.90
CA GLY A 17 -5.90 20.12 9.06
C GLY A 17 -5.73 19.38 7.74
N LEU A 18 -4.52 18.92 7.46
CA LEU A 18 -4.18 18.21 6.21
C LEU A 18 -5.08 16.97 5.98
N PHE A 19 -5.73 16.46 7.04
CA PHE A 19 -6.66 15.32 7.01
C PHE A 19 -7.86 15.52 7.95
N ALA A 20 -8.60 16.62 7.77
CA ALA A 20 -9.81 16.90 8.55
C ALA A 20 -10.86 15.77 8.51
N VAL A 21 -10.85 14.97 7.43
CA VAL A 21 -11.60 13.73 7.29
C VAL A 21 -10.63 12.60 7.00
N MET A 22 -10.61 11.59 7.87
CA MET A 22 -9.76 10.40 7.77
C MET A 22 -10.56 9.18 7.34
N THR A 23 -9.96 8.33 6.51
CA THR A 23 -10.56 7.07 6.10
C THR A 23 -10.55 6.08 7.26
N THR A 24 -11.68 5.42 7.51
CA THR A 24 -11.79 4.38 8.54
C THR A 24 -11.35 3.00 8.06
N ARG A 25 -11.20 2.85 6.74
CA ARG A 25 -10.68 1.65 6.08
C ARG A 25 -9.24 1.89 5.63
N ARG A 26 -8.51 0.78 5.46
CA ARG A 26 -7.12 0.77 5.00
C ARG A 26 -7.00 -0.17 3.78
N PRO A 27 -7.47 0.25 2.60
CA PRO A 27 -7.13 -0.45 1.37
C PRO A 27 -5.61 -0.34 1.16
N GLU A 28 -5.00 -1.42 0.72
CA GLU A 28 -3.58 -1.47 0.41
C GLU A 28 -3.35 -2.17 -0.93
N LEU A 29 -2.51 -1.56 -1.76
CA LEU A 29 -2.02 -2.17 -2.99
C LEU A 29 -0.86 -3.11 -2.64
N THR A 30 -1.15 -4.41 -2.66
CA THR A 30 -0.18 -5.48 -2.43
C THR A 30 0.44 -5.87 -3.76
N LEU A 31 1.75 -5.64 -3.90
CA LEU A 31 2.53 -6.10 -5.04
C LEU A 31 3.17 -7.43 -4.70
N GLU A 32 3.03 -8.39 -5.61
CA GLU A 32 3.64 -9.71 -5.46
C GLU A 32 4.31 -10.11 -6.76
N ARG A 33 5.42 -10.82 -6.63
CA ARG A 33 6.14 -11.43 -7.75
C ARG A 33 6.15 -12.94 -7.66
N SER A 34 6.31 -13.62 -8.79
CA SER A 34 6.38 -15.08 -8.83
C SER A 34 7.24 -15.54 -10.00
N SER A 35 8.13 -16.52 -9.79
CA SER A 35 8.93 -17.09 -10.89
C SER A 35 8.18 -18.13 -11.72
N ASN A 36 7.05 -18.65 -11.21
CA ASN A 36 6.28 -19.73 -11.84
C ASN A 36 4.78 -19.41 -11.99
N GLY A 37 4.33 -18.24 -11.52
CA GLY A 37 2.92 -17.85 -11.51
C GLY A 37 2.06 -18.56 -10.44
N LEU A 38 2.65 -19.44 -9.63
CA LEU A 38 1.97 -20.24 -8.60
C LEU A 38 2.36 -19.76 -7.19
N ASP A 39 3.66 -19.58 -6.96
CA ASP A 39 4.21 -19.18 -5.66
C ASP A 39 4.51 -17.69 -5.67
N TRP A 40 3.73 -16.94 -4.90
CA TRP A 40 3.76 -15.48 -4.93
C TRP A 40 4.42 -14.93 -3.67
N GLN A 41 5.39 -14.03 -3.87
CA GLN A 41 6.14 -13.37 -2.81
C GLN A 41 5.84 -11.87 -2.81
N PRO A 42 5.53 -11.27 -1.66
CA PRO A 42 5.26 -9.84 -1.59
C PRO A 42 6.52 -9.01 -1.87
N ILE A 43 6.36 -7.93 -2.61
CA ILE A 43 7.34 -6.86 -2.75
C ILE A 43 7.10 -5.88 -1.60
N LEU A 44 8.08 -5.74 -0.72
CA LEU A 44 7.97 -4.94 0.49
C LEU A 44 8.33 -3.48 0.22
N PHE A 45 7.74 -2.60 1.04
CA PHE A 45 8.04 -1.18 1.09
C PHE A 45 8.55 -0.79 2.49
N SER A 46 9.23 0.33 2.61
CA SER A 46 9.98 0.69 3.84
C SER A 46 9.08 1.14 4.99
N TYR A 47 7.91 1.70 4.71
CA TYR A 47 7.11 2.40 5.72
C TYR A 47 5.61 2.11 5.70
N LYS A 48 5.05 1.65 4.58
CA LYS A 48 3.63 1.27 4.53
C LYS A 48 3.36 -0.07 5.25
N ALA A 49 2.09 -0.38 5.45
CA ALA A 49 1.66 -1.68 5.98
C ALA A 49 2.21 -2.84 5.13
N GLY A 50 2.57 -3.94 5.77
CA GLY A 50 3.24 -5.06 5.12
C GLY A 50 2.81 -6.40 5.72
N PRO A 51 3.74 -7.35 5.93
CA PRO A 51 3.41 -8.64 6.54
C PRO A 51 2.59 -8.52 7.84
N PRO A 52 1.73 -9.50 8.18
CA PRO A 52 0.84 -9.44 9.34
C PRO A 52 1.53 -9.11 10.67
N ASP A 53 2.74 -9.59 10.86
CA ASP A 53 3.59 -9.44 12.05
C ASP A 53 4.39 -8.13 12.07
N ARG A 54 4.30 -7.31 11.01
CA ARG A 54 5.06 -6.06 10.92
C ARG A 54 4.43 -4.95 11.74
N LEU A 55 5.17 -4.48 12.74
CA LEU A 55 4.84 -3.26 13.49
C LEU A 55 4.75 -2.04 12.55
N PRO A 56 3.68 -1.21 12.65
CA PRO A 56 3.63 0.08 11.94
C PRO A 56 4.76 1.00 12.41
N PRO A 57 5.60 1.54 11.50
CA PRO A 57 6.69 2.40 11.89
C PRO A 57 6.19 3.80 12.29
N GLN A 58 6.83 4.41 13.28
CA GLN A 58 6.66 5.82 13.59
C GLN A 58 7.52 6.65 12.63
N ILE A 59 6.89 7.25 11.62
CA ILE A 59 7.58 7.98 10.55
C ILE A 59 7.50 9.50 10.68
N ALA A 60 6.59 10.02 11.50
CA ALA A 60 6.49 11.47 11.70
C ALA A 60 7.81 12.00 12.29
N PRO A 61 8.32 13.16 11.82
CA PRO A 61 7.70 14.12 10.89
C PRO A 61 8.01 13.87 9.39
N PHE A 62 8.68 12.79 9.04
CA PHE A 62 9.02 12.46 7.65
C PHE A 62 7.81 11.98 6.84
N GLN A 63 7.85 12.18 5.53
CA GLN A 63 6.81 11.76 4.59
C GLN A 63 7.46 10.94 3.46
N PRO A 64 7.64 9.62 3.65
CA PRO A 64 8.28 8.76 2.66
C PRO A 64 7.51 8.80 1.35
N ARG A 65 8.11 9.40 0.32
CA ARG A 65 7.38 9.84 -0.88
C ARG A 65 6.65 8.70 -1.58
N LEU A 66 7.31 7.56 -1.80
CA LEU A 66 6.72 6.41 -2.49
C LEU A 66 5.62 5.75 -1.66
N ASP A 67 5.90 5.35 -0.42
CA ASP A 67 4.92 4.72 0.49
C ASP A 67 3.67 5.59 0.70
N TRP A 68 3.87 6.90 0.78
CA TRP A 68 2.81 7.88 0.89
C TRP A 68 1.95 7.95 -0.39
N GLN A 69 2.60 7.98 -1.56
CA GLN A 69 1.88 7.90 -2.84
C GLN A 69 1.13 6.57 -3.00
N MET A 70 1.67 5.46 -2.48
CA MET A 70 0.99 4.15 -2.49
C MET A 70 -0.31 4.16 -1.68
N TRP A 71 -0.38 4.92 -0.57
CA TRP A 71 -1.62 5.05 0.20
C TRP A 71 -2.73 5.72 -0.65
N PHE A 72 -2.40 6.83 -1.33
CA PHE A 72 -3.36 7.47 -2.23
C PHE A 72 -3.70 6.60 -3.45
N ALA A 73 -2.73 5.84 -3.98
CA ALA A 73 -2.96 4.91 -5.07
C ALA A 73 -3.98 3.83 -4.67
N ALA A 74 -3.90 3.29 -3.46
CA ALA A 74 -4.86 2.31 -2.96
C ALA A 74 -6.27 2.89 -2.77
N LEU A 75 -6.37 4.12 -2.24
CA LEU A 75 -7.66 4.83 -2.14
C LEU A 75 -8.28 5.11 -3.51
N SER A 76 -7.48 5.46 -4.50
CA SER A 76 -7.96 5.61 -5.89
C SER A 76 -8.38 4.28 -6.49
N ALA A 77 -7.63 3.21 -6.22
CA ALA A 77 -7.93 1.88 -6.74
C ALA A 77 -9.27 1.33 -6.21
N GLU A 78 -9.59 1.62 -4.94
CA GLU A 78 -10.90 1.31 -4.35
C GLU A 78 -12.06 2.03 -5.07
N ARG A 79 -11.79 3.17 -5.71
CA ARG A 79 -12.73 3.89 -6.59
C ARG A 79 -12.63 3.46 -8.07
N GLY A 80 -11.88 2.41 -8.38
CA GLY A 80 -11.70 1.89 -9.73
C GLY A 80 -10.70 2.65 -10.60
N GLN A 81 -9.79 3.44 -10.00
CA GLN A 81 -8.82 4.25 -10.74
C GLN A 81 -7.40 4.08 -10.20
N LEU A 82 -6.40 3.96 -11.07
CA LEU A 82 -4.99 4.02 -10.68
C LEU A 82 -4.39 5.37 -11.11
N PRO A 83 -3.55 6.01 -10.28
CA PRO A 83 -2.94 7.28 -10.64
C PRO A 83 -1.95 7.10 -11.80
N GLY A 84 -1.84 8.08 -12.69
CA GLY A 84 -1.06 7.95 -13.94
C GLY A 84 0.43 7.64 -13.75
N TRP A 85 1.03 8.01 -12.62
CA TRP A 85 2.42 7.66 -12.28
C TRP A 85 2.61 6.17 -11.98
N PHE A 86 1.54 5.47 -11.59
CA PHE A 86 1.63 4.11 -11.07
C PHE A 86 1.86 3.09 -12.17
N THR A 87 1.29 3.29 -13.36
CA THR A 87 1.53 2.43 -14.52
C THR A 87 3.02 2.37 -14.92
N PRO A 88 3.72 3.50 -15.17
CA PRO A 88 5.16 3.45 -15.49
C PRO A 88 6.00 2.94 -14.31
N PHE A 89 5.56 3.15 -13.06
CA PHE A 89 6.21 2.52 -11.90
C PHE A 89 6.12 0.99 -11.96
N LEU A 90 4.95 0.41 -12.23
CA LEU A 90 4.78 -1.04 -12.37
C LEU A 90 5.58 -1.62 -13.53
N GLN A 91 5.58 -0.93 -14.68
CA GLN A 91 6.35 -1.36 -15.86
C GLN A 91 7.84 -1.41 -15.56
N LYS A 92 8.40 -0.35 -14.97
CA LYS A 92 9.82 -0.31 -14.59
C LYS A 92 10.17 -1.29 -13.47
N LEU A 93 9.27 -1.49 -12.51
CA LEU A 93 9.43 -2.48 -11.46
C LEU A 93 9.50 -3.90 -12.04
N HIS A 94 8.60 -4.22 -12.97
CA HIS A 94 8.54 -5.50 -13.70
C HIS A 94 9.77 -5.72 -14.58
N ALA A 95 10.23 -4.69 -15.28
CA ALA A 95 11.46 -4.72 -16.08
C ALA A 95 12.75 -4.85 -15.23
N GLY A 96 12.65 -4.86 -13.90
CA GLY A 96 13.81 -5.02 -13.01
C GLY A 96 14.72 -3.79 -12.97
N GLU A 97 14.21 -2.60 -13.29
CA GLU A 97 15.01 -1.37 -13.35
C GLU A 97 15.61 -1.01 -11.98
N PRO A 98 16.95 -0.94 -11.84
CA PRO A 98 17.59 -0.71 -10.55
C PRO A 98 17.15 0.59 -9.87
N GLU A 99 16.89 1.64 -10.66
CA GLU A 99 16.41 2.94 -10.15
C GLU A 99 15.10 2.83 -9.37
N VAL A 100 14.19 1.93 -9.79
CA VAL A 100 12.90 1.71 -9.13
C VAL A 100 13.05 0.76 -7.94
N TRP A 101 13.86 -0.29 -8.08
CA TRP A 101 14.15 -1.22 -6.98
C TRP A 101 14.87 -0.54 -5.82
N ASN A 102 15.72 0.46 -6.10
CA ASN A 102 16.40 1.26 -5.08
C ASN A 102 15.47 2.18 -4.27
N LEU A 103 14.21 2.37 -4.69
CA LEU A 103 13.20 3.08 -3.89
C LEU A 103 12.59 2.18 -2.79
N LEU A 104 12.78 0.87 -2.90
CA LEU A 104 12.26 -0.14 -2.00
C LEU A 104 13.34 -0.56 -0.99
N PRO A 105 12.97 -1.15 0.16
CA PRO A 105 13.95 -1.75 1.06
C PRO A 105 14.74 -2.86 0.35
N SER A 106 15.97 -3.09 0.82
CA SER A 106 16.82 -4.17 0.31
C SER A 106 16.09 -5.50 0.40
N GLN A 107 15.85 -6.10 -0.77
CA GLN A 107 15.18 -7.37 -0.95
C GLN A 107 15.64 -7.98 -2.28
N PRO A 108 15.51 -9.29 -2.50
CA PRO A 108 15.98 -9.88 -3.75
C PRO A 108 15.22 -9.25 -4.92
N HIS A 109 15.95 -8.73 -5.91
CA HIS A 109 15.33 -8.09 -7.08
C HIS A 109 14.50 -9.09 -7.86
N SER A 110 13.41 -8.61 -8.46
CA SER A 110 12.66 -9.37 -9.46
C SER A 110 13.52 -9.58 -10.70
N SER A 111 13.48 -10.80 -11.25
CA SER A 111 14.02 -11.04 -12.59
C SER A 111 13.02 -10.54 -13.63
N LYS A 112 13.49 -10.19 -14.85
CA LYS A 112 12.61 -9.91 -16.00
C LYS A 112 11.73 -11.12 -16.39
N ASN A 113 12.08 -12.30 -15.87
CA ASN A 113 11.37 -13.54 -16.10
C ASN A 113 10.32 -13.83 -15.01
N ASP A 114 10.13 -12.94 -14.03
CA ASP A 114 9.14 -13.11 -12.98
C ASP A 114 7.80 -12.50 -13.42
N TYR A 115 6.70 -13.14 -13.03
CA TYR A 115 5.38 -12.54 -13.03
C TYR A 115 5.31 -11.43 -11.97
N LEU A 116 4.55 -10.37 -12.24
CA LEU A 116 4.15 -9.38 -11.24
C LEU A 116 2.63 -9.34 -11.16
N ARG A 117 2.05 -9.39 -9.96
CA ARG A 117 0.62 -9.13 -9.77
C ARG A 117 0.40 -8.03 -8.76
N LEU A 118 -0.74 -7.37 -8.93
CA LEU A 118 -1.24 -6.35 -8.04
C LEU A 118 -2.58 -6.79 -7.46
N ARG A 119 -2.71 -6.70 -6.14
CA ARG A 119 -3.96 -6.92 -5.40
C ARG A 119 -4.37 -5.69 -4.62
N LEU A 120 -5.68 -5.54 -4.43
CA LEU A 120 -6.26 -4.54 -3.54
C LEU A 120 -6.75 -5.23 -2.27
N ASP A 121 -5.91 -5.28 -1.24
CA ASP A 121 -6.24 -5.92 0.02
C ASP A 121 -6.80 -4.93 1.04
N GLN A 122 -7.44 -5.45 2.09
CA GLN A 122 -7.95 -4.64 3.20
C GLN A 122 -7.20 -4.98 4.49
N TYR A 123 -6.59 -3.97 5.08
CA TYR A 123 -5.82 -4.10 6.31
C TYR A 123 -6.63 -3.60 7.51
N HIS A 124 -6.56 -4.35 8.60
CA HIS A 124 -7.15 -3.94 9.87
C HIS A 124 -6.14 -4.16 10.97
N PHE A 125 -6.07 -3.25 11.94
CA PHE A 125 -5.33 -3.53 13.16
C PHE A 125 -5.98 -4.71 13.88
N THR A 126 -5.14 -5.62 14.36
CA THR A 126 -5.56 -6.65 15.30
C THR A 126 -5.98 -6.02 16.63
N THR A 127 -6.98 -6.63 17.27
CA THR A 127 -7.31 -6.37 18.67
C THR A 127 -6.17 -6.81 19.60
N PRO A 128 -6.12 -6.33 20.86
CA PRO A 128 -5.14 -6.80 21.83
C PRO A 128 -5.14 -8.32 22.03
N SER A 129 -6.32 -8.95 21.97
CA SER A 129 -6.47 -10.41 22.09
C SER A 129 -5.88 -11.15 20.87
N GLU A 130 -6.23 -10.73 19.65
CA GLU A 130 -5.68 -11.29 18.40
C GLU A 130 -4.15 -11.12 18.34
N ARG A 131 -3.63 -9.96 18.75
CA ARG A 131 -2.19 -9.70 18.79
C ARG A 131 -1.49 -10.58 19.83
N SER A 132 -2.08 -10.76 21.00
CA SER A 132 -1.50 -11.61 22.05
C SER A 132 -1.44 -13.08 21.65
N SER A 133 -2.37 -13.56 20.83
CA SER A 133 -2.42 -14.97 20.41
C SER A 133 -1.60 -15.26 19.15
N THR A 134 -1.54 -14.32 18.21
CA THR A 134 -0.88 -14.53 16.90
C THR A 134 0.46 -13.82 16.75
N GLY A 135 0.74 -12.81 17.57
CA GLY A 135 1.87 -11.89 17.38
C GLY A 135 1.66 -10.87 16.25
N ASN A 136 0.57 -10.97 15.49
CA ASN A 136 0.32 -10.09 14.35
C ASN A 136 -0.15 -8.70 14.78
N TRP A 137 0.26 -7.69 14.03
CA TRP A 137 -0.25 -6.32 14.10
C TRP A 137 -1.41 -6.07 13.14
N TRP A 138 -1.43 -6.81 12.02
CA TRP A 138 -2.41 -6.65 10.97
C TRP A 138 -3.20 -7.94 10.75
N ARG A 139 -4.51 -7.77 10.62
CA ARG A 139 -5.39 -8.74 9.97
C ARG A 139 -5.59 -8.30 8.52
N ILE A 140 -5.15 -9.13 7.59
CA ILE A 140 -5.21 -8.85 6.15
C ILE A 140 -6.36 -9.67 5.56
N THR A 141 -7.31 -8.99 4.92
CA THR A 141 -8.34 -9.64 4.09
C THR A 141 -7.92 -9.51 2.63
N PRO A 142 -7.59 -10.62 1.95
CA PRO A 142 -7.28 -10.61 0.53
C PRO A 142 -8.43 -10.03 -0.29
N GLY A 143 -8.14 -9.11 -1.20
CA GLY A 143 -9.12 -8.60 -2.14
C GLY A 143 -8.82 -8.99 -3.59
N PRO A 144 -9.43 -8.31 -4.56
CA PRO A 144 -9.32 -8.68 -5.97
C PRO A 144 -7.90 -8.47 -6.51
N ILE A 145 -7.52 -9.33 -7.45
CA ILE A 145 -6.36 -9.09 -8.31
C ILE A 145 -6.77 -8.03 -9.34
N LEU A 146 -6.05 -6.91 -9.36
CA LEU A 146 -6.30 -5.80 -10.27
C LEU A 146 -5.54 -5.96 -11.59
N LEU A 147 -4.36 -6.56 -11.55
CA LEU A 147 -3.48 -6.72 -12.70
C LEU A 147 -2.54 -7.91 -12.49
N VAL A 148 -2.23 -8.61 -13.58
CA VAL A 148 -1.11 -9.56 -13.67
C VAL A 148 -0.29 -9.21 -14.91
N LEU A 149 1.01 -9.03 -14.74
CA LEU A 149 1.99 -8.88 -15.80
C LEU A 149 2.75 -10.22 -15.91
N PRO A 150 2.72 -10.87 -17.09
CA PRO A 150 3.51 -12.06 -17.34
C PRO A 150 4.98 -11.68 -17.58
N PRO A 151 5.91 -12.65 -17.47
CA PRO A 151 7.33 -12.46 -17.79
C PRO A 151 7.54 -11.73 -19.11
N GLU A 152 8.52 -10.83 -19.18
CA GLU A 152 8.90 -10.19 -20.44
C GLU A 152 9.54 -11.24 -21.35
N THR A 153 8.76 -11.79 -22.29
CA THR A 153 9.31 -12.63 -23.34
C THR A 153 10.34 -11.81 -24.10
N SER A 154 11.60 -12.23 -24.05
CA SER A 154 12.69 -11.60 -24.80
C SER A 154 12.29 -11.55 -26.27
N ARG A 155 12.07 -10.35 -26.81
CA ARG A 155 12.00 -10.13 -28.26
C ARG A 155 13.41 -9.88 -28.78
#